data_AF-A0A2D7XG54-F1
#
_entry.id   AF-A0A2D7XG54-F1
#
_cell.length_a   1.000
_cell.length_b   1.000
_cell.length_c   1.000
_cell.angle_alpha   90.00
_cell.angle_beta   90.00
_cell.angle_gamma   90.00
#
_symmetry.space_group_name_H-M   'P 1'
#
loop_
_entity.id
_entity.type
_entity.pdbx_description
1 polymer ?
#
loop_
_entity_poly.entity_id
_entity_poly.type
_entity_poly.pdbx_seq_one_letter_code
_entity_poly.pdbx_strand_id
1 'polypeptide(L)' 'MIDLNRERHLIGVAVMRACEDLPEGWTVRVDLENGAGTVELINPDGYWVDLDLSLECFSDEINAAIDHALAEKVP' A
#
# COMPACT_ATOMS: atom_id res chain seq x y z
N MET A 1 -19.40 2.93 8.41
CA MET A 1 -19.14 4.37 8.20
C MET A 1 -17.75 4.63 8.72
N ILE A 2 -16.83 4.97 7.81
CA ILE A 2 -15.43 5.20 8.11
C ILE A 2 -15.31 6.49 8.95
N ASP A 3 -14.57 6.41 10.06
CA ASP A 3 -14.12 7.62 10.77
C ASP A 3 -12.98 8.24 9.97
N LEU A 4 -13.28 9.34 9.28
CA LEU A 4 -12.32 9.99 8.39
C LEU A 4 -11.09 10.55 9.10
N ASN A 5 -11.19 10.93 10.39
CA ASN A 5 -10.02 11.43 11.12
C ASN A 5 -9.09 10.27 11.49
N ARG A 6 -9.68 9.15 11.90
CA ARG A 6 -8.94 7.91 12.11
C ARG A 6 -8.28 7.44 10.82
N GLU A 7 -9.01 7.43 9.71
CA GLU A 7 -8.51 6.98 8.41
C GLU A 7 -7.33 7.83 7.92
N ARG A 8 -7.46 9.16 7.98
CA ARG A 8 -6.36 10.07 7.61
C ARG A 8 -5.10 9.84 8.45
N HIS A 9 -5.27 9.55 9.74
CA HIS A 9 -4.15 9.20 10.61
C HIS A 9 -3.51 7.86 10.20
N LEU A 10 -4.33 6.83 9.93
CA LEU A 10 -3.86 5.51 9.53
C LEU A 10 -3.15 5.51 8.18
N ILE A 11 -3.58 6.32 7.21
CA ILE A 11 -2.86 6.51 5.94
C ILE A 11 -1.43 7.00 6.22
N GLY A 12 -1.27 8.01 7.09
CA GLY A 12 0.07 8.48 7.47
C GLY A 12 0.92 7.41 8.14
N VAL A 13 0.33 6.60 9.02
CA VAL A 13 1.02 5.46 9.65
C VAL A 13 1.45 4.42 8.61
N ALA A 14 0.58 4.07 7.67
CA ALA A 14 0.87 3.08 6.62
C ALA A 14 1.99 3.56 5.68
N VAL A 15 2.03 4.85 5.33
CA VAL A 15 3.12 5.44 4.55
C VAL A 15 4.45 5.34 5.30
N MET A 16 4.48 5.66 6.59
CA MET A 16 5.70 5.52 7.40
C MET A 16 6.15 4.06 7.51
N ARG A 17 5.20 3.14 7.67
CA ARG A 17 5.45 1.70 7.69
C ARG A 17 6.09 1.21 6.39
N ALA A 18 5.62 1.69 5.23
CA ALA A 18 6.22 1.34 3.95
C ALA A 18 7.72 1.70 3.89
N CYS A 19 8.10 2.87 4.42
CA CYS A 19 9.49 3.32 4.49
C CYS A 19 10.36 2.48 5.45
N GLU A 20 9.75 1.85 6.46
CA GLU A 20 10.45 1.04 7.46
C GLU A 20 10.58 -0.42 7.04
N ASP A 21 9.51 -0.99 6.48
CA ASP A 21 9.34 -2.43 6.34
C ASP A 21 9.50 -2.96 4.91
N LEU A 22 9.35 -2.11 3.87
CA LEU A 22 9.40 -2.62 2.50
C LEU A 22 10.76 -3.30 2.21
N PRO A 23 10.77 -4.50 1.61
CA PRO A 23 12.01 -5.12 1.18
C PRO A 23 12.67 -4.30 0.07
N GLU A 24 14.00 -4.39 -0.03
CA GLU A 24 14.77 -3.69 -1.07
C GLU A 24 14.24 -4.01 -2.48
N GLY A 25 14.16 -2.98 -3.33
CA GLY A 25 13.67 -3.07 -4.70
C GLY A 25 12.14 -3.00 -4.85
N TRP A 26 11.38 -3.29 -3.80
CA TRP A 26 9.92 -3.14 -3.83
C TRP A 26 9.49 -1.68 -3.77
N THR A 27 8.36 -1.35 -4.40
CA THR A 27 7.77 -0.01 -4.36
C THR A 27 6.27 -0.10 -4.25
N VAL A 28 5.69 0.57 -3.24
CA VAL A 28 4.24 0.88 -3.22
C VAL A 28 4.04 2.18 -3.97
N ARG A 29 3.20 2.18 -5.02
CA ARG A 29 2.76 3.39 -5.72
C ARG A 29 1.35 3.75 -5.29
N VAL A 30 1.16 5.05 -5.05
CA VAL A 30 -0.15 5.65 -4.80
C VAL A 30 -0.42 6.68 -5.89
N ASP A 31 -1.42 6.41 -6.71
CA ASP A 31 -1.93 7.34 -7.72
C ASP A 31 -3.24 7.96 -7.24
N LEU A 32 -3.38 9.27 -7.40
CA LEU A 32 -4.49 10.05 -6.84
C LEU A 32 -5.14 10.92 -7.90
N GLU A 33 -6.47 10.94 -7.92
CA GLU A 33 -7.27 11.84 -8.73
C GLU A 33 -8.49 12.37 -7.98
N ASN A 34 -9.29 13.23 -8.62
CA ASN A 34 -10.47 13.80 -7.98
C ASN A 34 -11.52 12.71 -7.72
N GLY A 35 -11.65 12.31 -6.45
CA GLY A 35 -12.65 11.34 -6.00
C GLY A 35 -12.19 9.88 -6.08
N ALA A 36 -10.93 9.62 -6.43
CA ALA A 36 -10.37 8.28 -6.46
C ALA A 36 -8.88 8.29 -6.08
N GLY A 37 -8.43 7.17 -5.52
CA GLY A 37 -7.04 6.86 -5.32
C GLY A 37 -6.85 5.37 -5.52
N THR A 38 -5.71 4.97 -6.03
CA THR A 38 -5.35 3.57 -6.24
C THR A 38 -4.01 3.27 -5.58
N VAL A 39 -3.88 2.05 -5.06
CA VAL A 39 -2.63 1.50 -4.55
C VAL A 39 -2.18 0.39 -5.47
N GLU A 40 -0.93 0.47 -5.90
CA GLU A 40 -0.31 -0.54 -6.74
C GLU A 40 1.02 -0.97 -6.12
N LEU A 41 1.41 -2.23 -6.32
CA LEU A 41 2.69 -2.75 -5.87
C LEU A 41 3.58 -3.05 -7.08
N ILE A 42 4.84 -2.63 -7.00
CA ILE A 42 5.86 -2.87 -8.00
C ILE A 42 6.94 -3.73 -7.35
N ASN A 43 7.25 -4.87 -7.98
CA ASN A 43 8.26 -5.80 -7.51
C ASN A 43 9.69 -5.29 -7.85
N PRO A 44 10.76 -5.94 -7.33
CA PRO A 44 12.15 -5.52 -7.58
C PRO A 44 12.57 -5.49 -9.04
N ASP A 45 11.89 -6.25 -9.91
CA ASP A 45 12.15 -6.28 -11.34
C ASP A 45 11.43 -5.14 -12.10
N GLY A 46 10.65 -4.31 -11.39
CA GLY A 46 9.91 -3.20 -11.96
C GLY A 46 8.55 -3.58 -12.55
N TYR A 47 8.07 -4.80 -12.30
CA TYR A 47 6.75 -5.26 -12.76
C TYR A 47 5.67 -4.98 -11.72
N TRP A 48 4.48 -4.66 -12.22
CA TRP A 48 3.27 -4.53 -11.42
C TRP A 48 2.83 -5.89 -10.89
N VAL A 49 2.46 -5.91 -9.60
CA VAL A 49 1.81 -7.04 -8.96
C VAL A 49 0.33 -6.76 -8.89
N ASP A 50 -0.47 -7.67 -9.46
CA ASP A 50 -1.93 -7.60 -9.41
C ASP A 50 -2.41 -8.12 -8.05
N LEU A 51 -2.94 -7.21 -7.22
CA LEU A 51 -3.33 -7.49 -5.83
C LEU A 51 -4.85 -7.46 -5.59
N ASP A 52 -5.66 -7.15 -6.60
CA ASP A 52 -7.12 -6.94 -6.50
C ASP A 52 -7.52 -6.23 -5.18
N LEU A 53 -6.99 -5.03 -4.98
CA LEU A 53 -7.25 -4.22 -3.79
C LEU A 53 -8.51 -3.39 -4.00
N SER A 54 -9.63 -3.88 -3.48
CA SER A 54 -10.88 -3.12 -3.37
C SER A 54 -11.37 -3.13 -1.91
N LEU A 55 -10.61 -2.48 -1.03
CA LEU A 55 -10.90 -2.49 0.41
C LEU A 55 -11.73 -1.27 0.81
N GLU A 56 -12.38 -1.33 1.98
CA GLU A 56 -13.22 -0.22 2.45
C GLU A 56 -12.39 1.02 2.82
N CYS A 57 -11.17 0.83 3.32
CA CYS A 57 -10.27 1.88 3.78
C CYS A 57 -8.99 1.94 2.94
N PHE A 58 -8.54 3.14 2.57
CA PHE A 58 -7.35 3.35 1.75
C PHE A 58 -6.07 2.97 2.50
N SER A 59 -6.03 3.16 3.83
CA SER A 59 -4.92 2.69 4.64
C SER A 59 -4.77 1.17 4.61
N ASP A 60 -5.87 0.44 4.45
CA ASP A 60 -5.84 -1.02 4.41
C ASP A 60 -5.27 -1.51 3.07
N GLU A 61 -5.55 -0.81 1.96
CA GLU A 61 -4.95 -1.11 0.65
C GLU A 61 -3.43 -0.92 0.67
N ILE A 62 -2.94 0.18 1.27
CA ILE A 62 -1.50 0.40 1.45
C ILE A 62 -0.87 -0.72 2.28
N ASN A 63 -1.51 -1.09 3.40
CA ASN A 63 -1.00 -2.16 4.27
C ASN A 63 -1.03 -3.53 3.58
N ALA A 64 -2.05 -3.83 2.78
CA ALA A 64 -2.13 -5.07 2.02
C ALA A 64 -0.98 -5.20 1.00
N ALA A 65 -0.62 -4.10 0.32
CA ALA A 65 0.54 -4.07 -0.57
C ALA A 65 1.86 -4.30 0.19
N ILE A 66 2.04 -3.67 1.36
CA ILE A 66 3.22 -3.89 2.22
C ILE A 66 3.29 -5.36 2.68
N ASP A 67 2.18 -5.90 3.17
CA ASP A 67 2.10 -7.28 3.67
C ASP A 67 2.40 -8.29 2.58
N HIS A 68 1.94 -8.04 1.35
CA HIS A 68 2.27 -8.88 0.20
C HIS A 68 3.78 -8.87 -0.10
N ALA A 69 4.40 -7.69 -0.19
CA ALA A 69 5.84 -7.58 -0.43
C ALA A 69 6.67 -8.29 0.66
N LEU A 70 6.25 -8.18 1.92
CA LEU A 70 6.88 -8.87 3.05
C LEU A 70 6.75 -10.39 2.95
N ALA A 71 5.60 -10.90 2.48
CA ALA A 71 5.36 -12.32 2.32
C ALA A 71 6.17 -12.94 1.16
N GLU A 72 6.42 -12.18 0.09
CA GLU A 72 7.22 -12.63 -1.06
C GLU A 72 8.73 -12.52 -0.86
N LYS A 73 9.19 -11.87 0.22
CA LYS A 73 10.60 -11.81 0.58
C LYS A 73 11.15 -13.22 0.79
N VAL A 74 11.82 -13.77 -0.23
CA VAL A 74 12.59 -15.00 -0.11
C VAL A 74 13.79 -14.72 0.82
N PRO A 75 14.04 -15.55 1.85
CA PRO A 75 15.15 -15.36 2.79
C PRO A 75 16.54 -15.41 2.14
#